data_AF-A0A0Q7TNF2-F1
#
_entry.id   AF-A0A0Q7TNF2-F1
#
_cell.length_a   1.000
_cell.length_b   1.000
_cell.length_c   1.000
_cell.angle_alpha   90.00
_cell.angle_beta   90.00
_cell.angle_gamma   90.00
#
_symmetry.space_group_name_H-M   'P 1'
#
loop_
_entity.id
_entity.type
_entity.pdbx_description
1 polymer ?
#
loop_
_entity_poly.entity_id
_entity_poly.type
_entity_poly.pdbx_seq_one_letter_code
_entity_poly.pdbx_strand_id
1 'polypeptide(L)'
;MTQADPPALPPGAQEVRRLWNEADLRARLGDLADEADSATLWIRALAHHNLAALGVRGEAAQAETALKRLLAAEPDHALALAYLGNATIMIARDSRNFVTKPATVRNGLVHLDRAVELAPDHVAIRLLRAGSGKRLPKLFNRRGQVIADLRRAAELLEASGEDPLALAEVFHDLADLSGEDAAMRRRYLLSARDAAPRSTWGAASREIFEREFGSDFAS
;
A
#
# COMPACT_ATOMS: atom_id res chain seq x y z
N MET A 1 -24.94 3.56 -11.22
CA MET A 1 -24.62 4.63 -10.26
C MET A 1 -23.17 4.98 -10.47
N THR A 2 -22.88 6.20 -10.91
CA THR A 2 -21.52 6.70 -11.11
C THR A 2 -20.82 6.70 -9.76
N GLN A 3 -19.87 5.81 -9.56
CA GLN A 3 -19.07 5.75 -8.35
C GLN A 3 -18.17 6.99 -8.39
N ALA A 4 -18.56 8.02 -7.64
CA ALA A 4 -17.77 9.24 -7.55
C ALA A 4 -16.36 8.83 -7.08
N ASP A 5 -15.34 9.35 -7.76
CA ASP A 5 -13.97 9.15 -7.32
C ASP A 5 -13.86 9.52 -5.84
N PRO A 6 -13.18 8.70 -5.01
CA PRO A 6 -13.02 9.04 -3.60
C PRO A 6 -12.36 10.43 -3.52
N PRO A 7 -12.80 11.28 -2.58
CA PRO A 7 -12.31 12.64 -2.50
C PRO A 7 -10.77 12.63 -2.40
N ALA A 8 -10.14 13.47 -3.21
CA ALA A 8 -8.70 13.61 -3.19
C ALA A 8 -8.24 13.97 -1.77
N LEU A 9 -7.12 13.38 -1.34
CA LEU A 9 -6.50 13.74 -0.07
C LEU A 9 -6.26 15.26 -0.02
N PRO A 10 -6.46 15.91 1.14
CA PRO A 10 -6.06 17.29 1.34
C PRO A 10 -4.58 17.51 0.94
N PRO A 11 -4.19 18.69 0.42
CA PRO A 11 -2.82 18.91 -0.09
C PRO A 11 -1.72 18.50 0.89
N GLY A 12 -1.82 18.91 2.15
CA GLY A 12 -0.84 18.53 3.18
C GLY A 12 -0.79 17.02 3.47
N ALA A 13 -1.89 16.30 3.25
CA ALA A 13 -1.92 14.84 3.39
C ALA A 13 -1.26 14.14 2.19
N GLN A 14 -1.36 14.72 0.98
CA GLN A 14 -0.65 14.22 -0.20
C GLN A 14 0.87 14.31 -0.03
N GLU A 15 1.35 15.40 0.57
CA GLU A 15 2.77 15.57 0.92
C GLU A 15 3.23 14.50 1.90
N VAL A 16 2.51 14.33 3.03
CA VAL A 16 2.87 13.32 4.04
C VAL A 16 2.90 11.91 3.50
N ARG A 17 1.99 11.57 2.58
CA ARG A 17 1.98 10.25 1.94
C ARG A 17 3.31 9.91 1.26
N ARG A 18 4.06 10.92 0.80
CA ARG A 18 5.37 10.75 0.13
C ARG A 18 6.56 10.81 1.10
N LEU A 19 6.33 11.14 2.37
CA LEU A 19 7.38 11.19 3.38
C LEU A 19 7.66 9.79 3.94
N TRP A 20 8.90 9.35 3.82
CA TRP A 20 9.41 8.06 4.29
C TRP A 20 10.63 8.21 5.21
N ASN A 21 10.63 9.26 6.02
CA ASN A 21 11.68 9.58 6.98
C ASN A 21 11.07 9.89 8.35
N GLU A 22 11.56 9.25 9.41
CA GLU A 22 11.02 9.41 10.76
C GLU A 22 11.13 10.85 11.28
N ALA A 23 12.26 11.54 11.04
CA ALA A 23 12.46 12.91 11.51
C ALA A 23 11.48 13.88 10.84
N ASP A 24 11.31 13.78 9.52
CA ASP A 24 10.39 14.64 8.77
C ASP A 24 8.93 14.38 9.17
N LEU A 25 8.56 13.12 9.39
CA LEU A 25 7.22 12.74 9.85
C LEU A 25 6.93 13.29 11.26
N ARG A 26 7.91 13.24 12.17
CA ARG A 26 7.78 13.82 13.52
C ARG A 26 7.72 15.33 13.51
N ALA A 27 8.56 15.98 12.70
CA ALA A 27 8.51 17.43 12.51
C ALA A 27 7.12 17.84 12.02
N ARG A 28 6.60 17.14 11.01
CA ARG A 28 5.27 17.41 10.47
C ARG A 28 4.17 17.26 11.51
N LEU A 29 4.24 16.24 12.37
CA LEU A 29 3.29 16.05 13.47
C LEU A 29 3.40 17.15 14.54
N GLY A 30 4.61 17.65 14.81
CA GLY A 30 4.84 18.73 15.77
C GLY A 30 4.27 20.09 15.33
N ASP A 31 4.19 20.33 14.02
CA ASP A 31 3.63 21.55 13.44
C ASP A 31 2.09 21.56 13.39
N LEU A 32 1.44 20.43 13.72
CA LEU A 32 -0.01 20.36 13.69
C LEU A 32 -0.63 20.96 14.95
N ALA A 33 -1.58 21.86 14.74
CA ALA A 33 -2.47 22.30 15.80
C ALA A 33 -3.23 21.09 16.39
N ASP A 34 -3.73 21.24 17.62
CA ASP A 34 -4.63 20.25 18.26
C ASP A 34 -6.04 20.22 17.63
N GLU A 35 -6.22 20.92 16.51
CA GLU A 35 -7.45 20.96 15.74
C GLU A 35 -7.85 19.58 15.20
N ALA A 36 -9.16 19.36 15.18
CA ALA A 36 -9.77 18.10 14.82
C ALA A 36 -10.44 18.13 13.45
N ASP A 37 -10.09 19.10 12.59
CA ASP A 37 -10.62 19.17 11.24
C ASP A 37 -10.15 17.98 10.39
N SER A 38 -10.88 17.71 9.31
CA SER A 38 -10.60 16.55 8.44
C SER A 38 -9.19 16.58 7.84
N ALA A 39 -8.66 17.77 7.48
CA ALA A 39 -7.33 17.86 6.89
C ALA A 39 -6.24 17.53 7.92
N THR A 40 -6.33 18.07 9.14
CA THR A 40 -5.41 17.74 10.23
C THR A 40 -5.47 16.26 10.58
N LEU A 41 -6.67 15.67 10.64
CA LEU A 41 -6.83 14.24 10.90
C LEU A 41 -6.20 13.37 9.82
N TRP A 42 -6.33 13.74 8.54
CA TRP A 42 -5.67 13.05 7.44
C TRP A 42 -4.15 13.10 7.54
N ILE A 43 -3.59 14.27 7.86
CA ILE A 43 -2.14 14.42 8.02
C ILE A 43 -1.65 13.55 9.20
N ARG A 44 -2.34 13.59 10.34
CA ARG A 44 -2.01 12.74 11.51
C ARG A 44 -2.10 11.26 11.14
N ALA A 45 -3.18 10.83 10.51
CA ALA A 45 -3.41 9.45 10.12
C ALA A 45 -2.28 8.91 9.24
N LEU A 46 -1.91 9.65 8.18
CA LEU A 46 -0.86 9.23 7.25
C LEU A 46 0.53 9.28 7.88
N ALA A 47 0.82 10.31 8.69
CA ALA A 47 2.13 10.44 9.31
C ALA A 47 2.40 9.28 10.29
N HIS A 48 1.43 9.02 11.18
CA HIS A 48 1.49 7.89 12.11
C HIS A 48 1.48 6.54 11.38
N HIS A 49 0.73 6.40 10.28
CA HIS A 49 0.75 5.19 9.46
C HIS A 49 2.15 4.94 8.86
N ASN A 50 2.77 5.97 8.28
CA ASN A 50 4.11 5.85 7.69
C ASN A 50 5.18 5.56 8.75
N LEU A 51 5.10 6.19 9.92
CA LEU A 51 5.97 5.85 11.07
C LEU A 51 5.79 4.38 11.50
N ALA A 52 4.55 3.88 11.55
CA ALA A 52 4.28 2.48 11.85
C ALA A 52 4.84 1.52 10.78
N ALA A 53 4.79 1.92 9.50
CA ALA A 53 5.39 1.17 8.41
C ALA A 53 6.92 1.13 8.51
N LEU A 54 7.55 2.21 9.00
CA LEU A 54 8.98 2.28 9.34
C LEU A 54 9.36 1.51 10.61
N GLY A 55 8.38 0.95 11.34
CA GLY A 55 8.62 0.10 12.52
C GLY A 55 8.60 0.85 13.86
N VAL A 56 8.20 2.12 13.88
CA VAL A 56 8.05 2.89 15.11
C VAL A 56 6.83 2.38 15.88
N ARG A 57 7.05 1.91 17.11
CA ARG A 57 6.02 1.25 17.94
C ARG A 57 4.96 2.25 18.41
N GLY A 58 3.71 1.80 18.47
CA GLY A 58 2.58 2.60 18.98
C GLY A 58 1.93 3.51 17.94
N GLU A 59 2.64 3.83 16.87
CA GLU A 59 2.20 4.73 15.81
C GLU A 59 0.99 4.17 15.04
N ALA A 60 0.90 2.84 14.88
CA ALA A 60 -0.26 2.21 14.26
C ALA A 60 -1.57 2.50 15.03
N ALA A 61 -1.52 2.60 16.36
CA ALA A 61 -2.68 2.92 17.19
C ALA A 61 -3.05 4.41 17.12
N GLN A 62 -2.06 5.29 16.94
CA GLN A 62 -2.30 6.71 16.71
C GLN A 62 -2.96 6.94 15.34
N ALA A 63 -2.46 6.25 14.30
CA ALA A 63 -3.08 6.25 12.98
C ALA A 63 -4.54 5.75 13.05
N GLU A 64 -4.77 4.61 13.71
CA GLU A 64 -6.11 4.06 13.90
C GLU A 64 -7.07 5.06 14.58
N THR A 65 -6.58 5.78 15.58
CA THR A 65 -7.38 6.79 16.30
C THR A 65 -7.80 7.94 15.39
N ALA A 66 -6.88 8.50 14.59
CA ALA A 66 -7.21 9.56 13.64
C ALA A 66 -8.17 9.07 12.54
N LEU A 67 -7.96 7.86 12.03
CA LEU A 67 -8.79 7.26 10.98
C LEU A 67 -10.21 6.96 11.46
N LYS A 68 -10.40 6.49 12.70
CA LYS A 68 -11.72 6.31 13.30
C LYS A 68 -12.48 7.63 13.43
N ARG A 69 -11.79 8.75 13.68
CA ARG A 69 -12.42 10.08 13.72
C ARG A 69 -12.84 10.55 12.34
N LEU A 70 -12.02 10.33 11.30
CA LEU A 70 -12.40 10.59 9.91
C LEU A 70 -13.65 9.79 9.52
N LEU A 71 -13.67 8.49 9.83
CA LEU A 71 -14.77 7.60 9.50
C LEU A 71 -16.04 7.83 10.34
N ALA A 72 -15.95 8.51 11.48
CA ALA A 72 -17.13 8.93 12.24
C ALA A 72 -17.93 10.00 11.48
N ALA A 73 -17.24 10.85 10.70
CA ALA A 73 -17.88 11.85 9.84
C ALA A 73 -18.27 11.26 8.48
N GLU A 74 -17.43 10.39 7.91
CA GLU A 74 -17.63 9.79 6.59
C GLU A 74 -17.40 8.25 6.63
N PRO A 75 -18.40 7.46 7.07
CA PRO A 75 -18.22 6.01 7.31
C PRO A 75 -17.82 5.18 6.10
N ASP A 76 -18.20 5.61 4.90
CA ASP A 76 -17.88 4.95 3.62
C ASP A 76 -16.71 5.64 2.88
N HIS A 77 -15.87 6.42 3.57
CA HIS A 77 -14.67 6.97 2.95
C HIS A 77 -13.66 5.85 2.62
N ALA A 78 -13.65 5.41 1.36
CA ALA A 78 -12.90 4.24 0.89
C ALA A 78 -11.42 4.26 1.28
N LEU A 79 -10.72 5.38 1.05
CA LEU A 79 -9.30 5.49 1.38
C LEU A 79 -9.04 5.44 2.89
N ALA A 80 -9.91 6.02 3.72
CA ALA A 80 -9.76 5.99 5.17
C ALA A 80 -9.96 4.57 5.71
N LEU A 81 -10.92 3.81 5.15
CA LEU A 81 -11.09 2.39 5.43
C LEU A 81 -9.84 1.59 5.05
N ALA A 82 -9.21 1.89 3.91
CA ALA A 82 -8.00 1.20 3.48
C ALA A 82 -6.83 1.41 4.46
N TYR A 83 -6.58 2.66 4.84
CA TYR A 83 -5.56 2.99 5.83
C TYR A 83 -5.90 2.43 7.22
N LEU A 84 -7.18 2.43 7.60
CA LEU A 84 -7.61 1.83 8.88
C LEU A 84 -7.30 0.35 8.89
N GLY A 85 -7.67 -0.36 7.83
CA GLY A 85 -7.41 -1.80 7.73
C GLY A 85 -5.92 -2.14 7.77
N ASN A 86 -5.08 -1.36 7.08
CA ASN A 86 -3.63 -1.52 7.14
C ASN A 86 -3.07 -1.25 8.55
N ALA A 87 -3.48 -0.14 9.19
CA ALA A 87 -3.09 0.19 10.56
C ALA A 87 -3.51 -0.90 11.57
N THR A 88 -4.73 -1.45 11.44
CA THR A 88 -5.20 -2.56 12.27
C THR A 88 -4.33 -3.82 12.11
N ILE A 89 -3.88 -4.14 10.89
CA ILE A 89 -2.94 -5.25 10.64
C ILE A 89 -1.56 -4.95 11.28
N MET A 90 -1.08 -3.71 11.23
CA MET A 90 0.16 -3.31 11.90
C MET A 90 0.05 -3.38 13.43
N ILE A 91 -1.10 -3.06 14.02
CA ILE A 91 -1.37 -3.29 15.45
C ILE A 91 -1.24 -4.79 15.78
N ALA A 92 -1.77 -5.67 14.93
CA ALA A 92 -1.63 -7.12 15.12
C ALA A 92 -0.17 -7.59 15.01
N ARG A 93 0.61 -7.02 14.07
CA ARG A 93 2.06 -7.28 13.94
C ARG A 93 2.76 -7.00 15.28
N ASP A 94 2.51 -5.82 15.85
CA ASP A 94 3.23 -5.30 17.03
C ASP A 94 2.71 -5.85 18.36
N SER A 95 1.52 -6.45 18.38
CA SER A 95 0.91 -7.05 19.57
C SER A 95 1.75 -8.19 20.16
N ARG A 96 1.70 -8.37 21.49
CA ARG A 96 2.25 -9.55 22.18
C ARG A 96 1.19 -10.63 22.44
N ASN A 97 -0.08 -10.33 22.18
CA ASN A 97 -1.18 -11.26 22.41
C ASN A 97 -1.44 -12.12 21.15
N PHE A 98 -0.78 -13.27 21.08
CA PHE A 98 -0.88 -14.19 19.95
C PHE A 98 -2.29 -14.79 19.77
N VAL A 99 -3.14 -14.76 20.81
CA VAL A 99 -4.51 -15.27 20.74
C VAL A 99 -5.41 -14.32 19.95
N THR A 100 -5.27 -13.01 20.17
CA THR A 100 -6.14 -12.02 19.50
C THR A 100 -5.61 -11.60 18.12
N LYS A 101 -4.31 -11.78 17.84
CA LYS A 101 -3.69 -11.41 16.56
C LYS A 101 -4.48 -11.85 15.32
N PRO A 102 -4.90 -13.12 15.17
CA PRO A 102 -5.61 -13.53 13.96
C PRO A 102 -6.95 -12.82 13.79
N ALA A 103 -7.68 -12.56 14.89
CA ALA A 103 -8.93 -11.81 14.84
C ALA A 103 -8.68 -10.34 14.45
N THR A 104 -7.65 -9.70 15.01
CA THR A 104 -7.27 -8.34 14.64
C THR A 104 -6.88 -8.24 13.16
N VAL A 105 -6.10 -9.20 12.64
CA VAL A 105 -5.78 -9.25 11.20
C VAL A 105 -7.05 -9.38 10.36
N ARG A 106 -7.99 -10.27 10.72
CA ARG A 106 -9.25 -10.42 9.99
C ARG A 106 -10.07 -9.13 9.98
N ASN A 107 -10.13 -8.40 11.08
CA ASN A 107 -10.82 -7.11 11.14
C ASN A 107 -10.18 -6.09 10.20
N GLY A 108 -8.84 -6.00 10.17
CA GLY A 108 -8.14 -5.13 9.24
C GLY A 108 -8.39 -5.50 7.77
N LEU A 109 -8.45 -6.80 7.47
CA LEU A 109 -8.79 -7.28 6.14
C LEU A 109 -10.22 -6.92 5.72
N VAL A 110 -11.20 -6.96 6.63
CA VAL A 110 -12.58 -6.53 6.35
C VAL A 110 -12.62 -5.06 5.88
N HIS A 111 -11.87 -4.17 6.55
CA HIS A 111 -11.81 -2.77 6.13
C HIS A 111 -11.15 -2.60 4.76
N LEU A 112 -10.07 -3.33 4.49
CA LEU A 112 -9.39 -3.29 3.18
C LEU A 112 -10.28 -3.85 2.05
N ASP A 113 -11.00 -4.94 2.31
CA ASP A 113 -11.91 -5.55 1.35
C ASP A 113 -13.05 -4.59 1.02
N ARG A 114 -13.67 -3.97 2.04
CA ARG A 114 -14.69 -2.92 1.86
C ARG A 114 -14.17 -1.70 1.12
N ALA A 115 -12.93 -1.27 1.38
CA ALA A 115 -12.34 -0.13 0.68
C ALA A 115 -12.22 -0.37 -0.83
N VAL A 116 -11.84 -1.59 -1.25
CA VAL A 116 -11.79 -1.92 -2.69
C VAL A 116 -13.19 -2.03 -3.30
N GLU A 117 -14.19 -2.54 -2.57
CA GLU A 117 -15.57 -2.52 -3.06
C GLU A 117 -16.07 -1.09 -3.30
N LEU A 118 -15.72 -0.17 -2.41
CA LEU A 118 -16.12 1.25 -2.46
C LEU A 118 -15.33 2.09 -3.47
N ALA A 119 -14.14 1.67 -3.88
CA ALA A 119 -13.34 2.38 -4.88
C ALA A 119 -12.43 1.39 -5.62
N PRO A 120 -13.00 0.56 -6.53
CA PRO A 120 -12.29 -0.54 -7.16
C PRO A 120 -11.15 -0.06 -8.04
N ASP A 121 -11.16 1.15 -8.57
CA ASP A 121 -10.10 1.64 -9.46
C ASP A 121 -9.13 2.62 -8.78
N HIS A 122 -9.18 2.72 -7.46
CA HIS A 122 -8.25 3.57 -6.72
C HIS A 122 -6.94 2.83 -6.42
N VAL A 123 -5.88 3.18 -7.17
CA VAL A 123 -4.56 2.54 -7.11
C VAL A 123 -4.03 2.41 -5.68
N ALA A 124 -4.07 3.48 -4.88
CA ALA A 124 -3.53 3.46 -3.52
C ALA A 124 -4.21 2.41 -2.62
N ILE A 125 -5.52 2.21 -2.80
CA ILE A 125 -6.30 1.26 -1.99
C ILE A 125 -5.89 -0.17 -2.37
N ARG A 126 -5.74 -0.44 -3.67
CA ARG A 126 -5.26 -1.74 -4.15
C ARG A 126 -3.86 -2.05 -3.65
N LEU A 127 -2.95 -1.08 -3.71
CA LEU A 127 -1.57 -1.27 -3.23
C LEU A 127 -1.52 -1.47 -1.71
N LEU A 128 -2.32 -0.74 -0.92
CA LEU A 128 -2.44 -0.98 0.52
C LEU A 128 -2.93 -2.39 0.82
N ARG A 129 -3.97 -2.87 0.12
CA ARG A 129 -4.53 -4.21 0.32
C ARG A 129 -3.57 -5.32 -0.15
N ALA A 130 -2.91 -5.14 -1.30
CA ALA A 130 -1.90 -6.05 -1.80
C ALA A 130 -0.70 -6.14 -0.84
N GLY A 131 -0.15 -4.99 -0.42
CA GLY A 131 0.98 -4.90 0.49
C GLY A 131 0.70 -5.54 1.85
N SER A 132 -0.49 -5.37 2.41
CA SER A 132 -0.92 -6.10 3.60
C SER A 132 -0.96 -7.60 3.34
N GLY A 133 -1.65 -8.04 2.28
CA GLY A 133 -1.84 -9.45 1.96
C GLY A 133 -0.54 -10.23 1.72
N LYS A 134 0.45 -9.61 1.06
CA LYS A 134 1.78 -10.21 0.79
C LYS A 134 2.52 -10.65 2.05
N ARG A 135 2.34 -9.90 3.14
CA ARG A 135 3.07 -10.09 4.40
C ARG A 135 2.37 -11.06 5.36
N LEU A 136 1.18 -11.54 5.00
CA LEU A 136 0.40 -12.43 5.85
C LEU A 136 0.79 -13.91 5.67
N PRO A 137 0.70 -14.73 6.75
CA PRO A 137 0.84 -16.18 6.66
C PRO A 137 -0.16 -16.81 5.67
N LYS A 138 0.24 -17.94 5.07
CA LYS A 138 -0.57 -18.68 4.07
C LYS A 138 -2.01 -19.02 4.54
N LEU A 139 -2.21 -19.21 5.85
CA LEU A 139 -3.53 -19.42 6.47
C LEU A 139 -4.59 -18.38 6.07
N PHE A 140 -4.20 -17.13 5.81
CA PHE A 140 -5.16 -16.09 5.41
C PHE A 140 -5.60 -16.17 3.94
N ASN A 141 -5.00 -17.08 3.15
CA ASN A 141 -5.34 -17.37 1.76
C ASN A 141 -5.45 -16.12 0.85
N ARG A 142 -4.57 -15.13 1.02
CA ARG A 142 -4.64 -13.85 0.30
C ARG A 142 -3.88 -13.80 -1.02
N ARG A 143 -3.11 -14.82 -1.39
CA ARG A 143 -2.25 -14.81 -2.59
C ARG A 143 -3.02 -14.45 -3.87
N GLY A 144 -4.17 -15.09 -4.13
CA GLY A 144 -4.96 -14.80 -5.33
C GLY A 144 -5.45 -13.36 -5.38
N GLN A 145 -5.93 -12.84 -4.24
CA GLN A 145 -6.38 -11.46 -4.11
C GLN A 145 -5.24 -10.44 -4.27
N VAL A 146 -4.05 -10.72 -3.73
CA VAL A 146 -2.85 -9.90 -3.94
C VAL A 146 -2.50 -9.82 -5.43
N ILE A 147 -2.48 -10.95 -6.14
CA ILE A 147 -2.16 -10.97 -7.58
C ILE A 147 -3.20 -10.15 -8.36
N ALA A 148 -4.48 -10.28 -8.03
CA ALA A 148 -5.55 -9.51 -8.68
C ALA A 148 -5.41 -8.00 -8.43
N ASP A 149 -5.08 -7.59 -7.20
CA ASP A 149 -4.86 -6.18 -6.87
C ASP A 149 -3.64 -5.59 -7.59
N LEU A 150 -2.53 -6.33 -7.63
CA LEU A 150 -1.32 -5.89 -8.31
C LEU A 150 -1.54 -5.78 -9.82
N ARG A 151 -2.21 -6.75 -10.46
CA ARG A 151 -2.53 -6.68 -11.89
C ARG A 151 -3.40 -5.47 -12.20
N ARG A 152 -4.45 -5.24 -11.42
CA ARG A 152 -5.32 -4.08 -11.65
C ARG A 152 -4.61 -2.76 -11.37
N ALA A 153 -3.74 -2.70 -10.36
CA ALA A 153 -2.92 -1.51 -10.12
C ALA A 153 -1.96 -1.23 -11.29
N ALA A 154 -1.34 -2.27 -11.86
CA ALA A 154 -0.49 -2.14 -13.05
C ALA A 154 -1.27 -1.55 -14.23
N GLU A 155 -2.45 -2.11 -14.55
CA GLU A 155 -3.30 -1.60 -15.63
C GLU A 155 -3.64 -0.12 -15.47
N LEU A 156 -3.99 0.31 -14.24
CA LEU A 156 -4.36 1.68 -13.93
C LEU A 156 -3.16 2.65 -14.04
N LEU A 157 -1.99 2.22 -13.55
CA LEU A 157 -0.74 3.01 -13.62
C LEU A 157 -0.20 3.10 -15.05
N GLU A 158 -0.28 2.02 -15.83
CA GLU A 158 0.08 2.04 -17.26
C GLU A 158 -0.84 2.98 -18.05
N ALA A 159 -2.15 2.94 -17.78
CA ALA A 159 -3.12 3.79 -18.46
C ALA A 159 -2.96 5.28 -18.13
N SER A 160 -2.61 5.61 -16.88
CA SER A 160 -2.37 7.01 -16.48
C SER A 160 -0.99 7.52 -16.90
N GLY A 161 0.00 6.65 -17.01
CA GLY A 161 1.40 7.02 -17.18
C GLY A 161 2.00 7.68 -15.93
N GLU A 162 1.31 7.63 -14.79
CA GLU A 162 1.74 8.21 -13.54
C GLU A 162 2.56 7.23 -12.69
N ASP A 163 3.43 7.77 -11.84
CA ASP A 163 4.24 7.04 -10.85
C ASP A 163 4.96 5.77 -11.40
N PRO A 164 5.92 5.95 -12.31
CA PRO A 164 6.69 4.84 -12.88
C PRO A 164 7.45 4.02 -11.82
N LEU A 165 7.74 4.60 -10.65
CA LEU A 165 8.37 3.90 -9.54
C LEU A 165 7.41 2.88 -8.92
N ALA A 166 6.18 3.28 -8.64
CA ALA A 166 5.14 2.36 -8.18
C ALA A 166 4.85 1.27 -9.22
N LEU A 167 4.82 1.62 -10.52
CA LEU A 167 4.61 0.63 -11.57
C LEU A 167 5.74 -0.42 -11.61
N ALA A 168 6.99 0.02 -11.47
CA ALA A 168 8.14 -0.88 -11.40
C ALA A 168 8.06 -1.82 -10.18
N GLU A 169 7.65 -1.32 -9.01
CA GLU A 169 7.43 -2.13 -7.80
C GLU A 169 6.35 -3.20 -8.03
N VAL A 170 5.21 -2.80 -8.60
CA VAL A 170 4.09 -3.71 -8.87
C VAL A 170 4.50 -4.84 -9.80
N PHE A 171 5.24 -4.54 -10.87
CA PHE A 171 5.73 -5.57 -11.77
C PHE A 171 6.78 -6.47 -11.12
N HIS A 172 7.69 -5.92 -10.32
CA HIS A 172 8.64 -6.71 -9.55
C HIS A 172 7.91 -7.72 -8.64
N ASP A 173 6.88 -7.26 -7.92
CA ASP A 173 6.05 -8.10 -7.07
C ASP A 173 5.30 -9.19 -7.83
N LEU A 174 4.78 -8.87 -9.03
CA LEU A 174 4.13 -9.85 -9.90
C LEU A 174 5.11 -10.91 -10.40
N ALA A 175 6.36 -10.54 -10.68
CA ALA A 175 7.41 -11.49 -11.05
C ALA A 175 7.68 -12.50 -9.91
N ASP A 176 7.75 -12.03 -8.66
CA ASP A 176 7.92 -12.89 -7.48
C ASP A 176 6.71 -13.79 -7.22
N LEU A 177 5.51 -13.31 -7.57
CA LEU A 177 4.27 -14.06 -7.43
C LEU A 177 3.95 -14.96 -8.63
N SER A 178 4.81 -15.02 -9.66
CA SER A 178 4.60 -15.86 -10.85
C SER A 178 4.78 -17.35 -10.57
N GLY A 179 5.42 -17.74 -9.46
CA GLY A 179 5.66 -19.15 -9.13
C GLY A 179 6.56 -19.81 -10.17
N GLU A 180 6.13 -20.96 -10.70
CA GLU A 180 6.88 -21.73 -11.70
C GLU A 180 6.65 -21.25 -13.14
N ASP A 181 5.77 -20.27 -13.37
CA ASP A 181 5.54 -19.71 -14.70
C ASP A 181 6.70 -18.78 -15.11
N ALA A 182 7.71 -19.38 -15.73
CA ALA A 182 8.91 -18.69 -16.22
C ALA A 182 8.58 -17.61 -17.27
N ALA A 183 7.54 -17.80 -18.09
CA ALA A 183 7.17 -16.85 -19.14
C ALA A 183 6.55 -15.58 -18.53
N MET A 184 5.64 -15.73 -17.57
CA MET A 184 5.08 -14.60 -16.82
C MET A 184 6.15 -13.90 -16.00
N ARG A 185 7.00 -14.66 -15.29
CA ARG A 185 8.11 -14.09 -14.51
C ARG A 185 9.03 -13.25 -15.38
N ARG A 186 9.47 -13.80 -16.53
CA ARG A 186 10.30 -13.09 -17.51
C ARG A 186 9.64 -11.78 -17.96
N ARG A 187 8.35 -11.83 -18.33
CA ARG A 187 7.60 -10.64 -18.77
C ARG A 187 7.58 -9.56 -17.69
N TYR A 188 7.23 -9.92 -16.45
CA TYR A 188 7.11 -8.95 -15.37
C TYR A 188 8.45 -8.34 -14.97
N LEU A 189 9.56 -9.10 -14.99
CA LEU A 189 10.89 -8.54 -14.74
C LEU A 189 11.28 -7.49 -15.80
N LEU A 190 10.99 -7.76 -17.07
CA LEU A 190 11.20 -6.80 -18.15
C LEU A 190 10.32 -5.55 -17.98
N SER A 191 9.03 -5.73 -17.68
CA SER A 191 8.11 -4.61 -17.43
C SER A 191 8.55 -3.75 -16.24
N ALA A 192 9.04 -4.35 -15.14
CA ALA A 192 9.58 -3.60 -14.00
C ALA A 192 10.83 -2.79 -14.36
N ARG A 193 11.75 -3.40 -15.11
CA ARG A 193 12.96 -2.73 -15.64
C ARG A 193 12.56 -1.55 -16.53
N ASP A 194 11.65 -1.75 -17.47
CA ASP A 194 11.31 -0.73 -18.47
C ASP A 194 10.52 0.44 -17.86
N ALA A 195 9.67 0.17 -16.87
CA ALA A 195 8.90 1.20 -16.18
C ALA A 195 9.80 2.21 -15.44
N ALA A 196 10.83 1.74 -14.71
CA ALA A 196 11.78 2.62 -14.04
C ALA A 196 13.18 2.00 -13.93
N PRO A 197 14.01 2.07 -14.99
CA PRO A 197 15.27 1.31 -15.08
C PRO A 197 16.30 1.61 -13.99
N ARG A 198 16.27 2.84 -13.44
CA ARG A 198 17.20 3.31 -12.41
C ARG A 198 16.63 3.23 -10.99
N SER A 199 15.40 2.74 -10.83
CA SER A 199 14.80 2.51 -9.52
C SER A 199 15.37 1.25 -8.88
N THR A 200 15.21 1.13 -7.56
CA THR A 200 15.55 -0.10 -6.82
C THR A 200 14.90 -1.33 -7.46
N TRP A 201 13.62 -1.23 -7.83
CA TRP A 201 12.85 -2.34 -8.38
C TRP A 201 13.22 -2.66 -9.84
N GLY A 202 13.45 -1.64 -10.67
CA GLY A 202 13.88 -1.85 -12.05
C GLY A 202 15.30 -2.42 -12.14
N ALA A 203 16.22 -1.93 -11.30
CA ALA A 203 17.59 -2.45 -11.22
C ALA A 203 17.61 -3.89 -10.68
N ALA A 204 16.89 -4.17 -9.59
CA ALA A 204 16.77 -5.52 -9.04
C ALA A 204 16.15 -6.50 -10.06
N SER A 205 15.09 -6.07 -10.76
CA SER A 205 14.43 -6.91 -11.77
C SER A 205 15.33 -7.22 -12.95
N ARG A 206 16.17 -6.26 -13.36
CA ARG A 206 17.21 -6.49 -14.37
C ARG A 206 18.23 -7.53 -13.92
N GLU A 207 18.76 -7.41 -12.71
CA GLU A 207 19.75 -8.34 -12.18
C GLU A 207 19.17 -9.77 -12.08
N ILE A 208 17.94 -9.90 -11.60
CA ILE A 208 17.22 -11.18 -11.55
C ILE A 208 17.05 -11.75 -12.95
N PHE A 209 16.63 -10.92 -13.91
CA PHE A 209 16.46 -11.34 -15.30
C PHE A 209 17.77 -11.87 -15.89
N GLU A 210 18.86 -11.12 -15.77
CA GLU A 210 20.18 -11.49 -16.32
C GLU A 210 20.67 -12.80 -15.71
N ARG A 211 20.42 -13.03 -14.41
CA ARG A 211 20.80 -14.27 -13.71
C ARG A 211 19.97 -15.48 -14.15
N GLU A 212 18.66 -15.32 -14.35
CA GLU A 212 17.73 -16.43 -14.61
C GLU A 212 17.57 -16.76 -16.10
N PHE A 213 17.67 -15.76 -16.97
CA PHE A 213 17.38 -15.89 -18.40
C PHE A 213 18.55 -15.51 -19.30
N GLY A 214 19.69 -15.12 -18.72
CA GLY A 214 20.86 -14.65 -19.45
C GLY A 214 20.75 -13.20 -19.90
N SER A 215 21.86 -12.67 -20.43
CA SER A 215 21.94 -11.32 -20.98
C SER A 215 21.42 -11.29 -22.43
N ASP A 216 20.15 -11.65 -22.65
CA ASP A 216 19.60 -11.68 -24.00
C ASP A 216 19.20 -10.27 -24.48
N PHE A 217 20.11 -9.72 -25.30
CA PHE A 217 20.05 -8.66 -26.32
C PHE A 217 20.07 -7.18 -25.88
N ALA A 218 21.30 -6.64 -25.86
CA ALA A 218 21.60 -5.39 -26.52
C ALA A 218 21.68 -5.64 -28.04
N SER A 219 20.70 -5.13 -28.77
CA SER A 219 20.79 -4.78 -30.19
C SER A 219 19.83 -3.65 -30.47
#